data_AF-A0A151EWN3-F1
#
_entry.id   AF-A0A151EWN3-F1
#
_cell.length_a   1.000
_cell.length_b   1.000
_cell.length_c   1.000
_cell.angle_alpha   90.00
_cell.angle_beta   90.00
_cell.angle_gamma   90.00
#
_symmetry.space_group_name_H-M   'P 1'
#
loop_
_entity.id
_entity.type
_entity.pdbx_description
1 polymer ?
#
loop_
_entity_poly.entity_id
_entity_poly.type
_entity_poly.pdbx_seq_one_letter_code
_entity_poly.pdbx_strand_id
1 'polypeptide(L)' 'MENILQNATITLKNKEKQLFEAILISEKGIYIGVINKSYDGKKKFEEHSFIPKDQIEKISFLNDEGKQQDIDYFIGGRNK' A
#
# COMPACT_ATOMS: atom_id res chain seq x y z
N MET A 1 7.86 -10.03 7.81
CA MET A 1 8.53 -8.99 7.00
C MET A 1 7.51 -7.90 6.77
N GLU A 2 7.80 -6.67 7.19
CA GLU A 2 6.88 -5.54 7.07
C GLU A 2 6.78 -5.16 5.58
N ASN A 3 5.62 -5.38 4.97
CA ASN A 3 5.35 -5.09 3.56
C ASN A 3 5.07 -3.59 3.39
N ILE A 4 6.06 -2.77 3.71
CA ILE A 4 6.01 -1.33 3.49
C ILE A 4 6.44 -1.06 2.05
N LEU A 5 5.54 -0.49 1.26
CA LEU A 5 5.79 -0.10 -0.13
C LEU A 5 5.88 1.41 -0.24
N GLN A 6 6.78 1.89 -1.09
CA GLN A 6 6.92 3.32 -1.40
C GLN A 6 6.31 3.65 -2.76
N ASN A 7 5.84 4.89 -2.92
CA ASN A 7 5.27 5.41 -4.17
C ASN A 7 4.16 4.49 -4.74
N ALA A 8 3.25 4.06 -3.86
CA ALA A 8 2.18 3.16 -4.23
C ALA A 8 0.92 3.95 -4.60
N THR A 9 0.32 3.59 -5.73
CA THR A 9 -0.99 4.07 -6.14
C THR A 9 -2.05 3.07 -5.71
N ILE A 10 -3.01 3.50 -4.90
CA ILE A 10 -4.17 2.70 -4.51
C ILE A 10 -5.34 3.10 -5.40
N THR A 11 -5.95 2.11 -6.04
CA THR A 11 -7.26 2.26 -6.70
C THR A 11 -8.32 1.72 -5.75
N LEU A 12 -9.26 2.59 -5.39
CA LEU A 12 -10.43 2.26 -4.59
C LEU A 12 -11.54 1.70 -5.50
N LYS A 13 -12.49 0.97 -4.92
CA LYS A 13 -13.62 0.38 -5.67
C LYS A 13 -14.53 1.40 -6.34
N ASN A 14 -14.57 2.62 -5.82
CA ASN A 14 -15.28 3.75 -6.45
C ASN A 14 -14.49 4.35 -7.65
N LYS A 15 -13.41 3.68 -8.08
CA LYS A 15 -12.50 4.07 -9.16
C LYS A 15 -11.63 5.29 -8.87
N GLU A 16 -11.66 5.82 -7.64
CA GLU A 16 -10.71 6.84 -7.22
C GLU A 16 -9.30 6.25 -7.13
N LYS A 17 -8.32 7.03 -7.59
CA LYS A 17 -6.91 6.66 -7.57
C LYS A 17 -6.15 7.67 -6.73
N GLN A 18 -5.40 7.19 -5.75
CA GLN A 18 -4.63 8.03 -4.85
C GLN A 18 -3.20 7.50 -4.77
N LEU A 19 -2.24 8.39 -4.98
CA LEU A 19 -0.82 8.10 -4.84
C LEU A 19 -0.39 8.41 -3.40
N PHE A 20 0.33 7.47 -2.80
CA PHE A 20 0.84 7.60 -1.44
C PHE A 20 2.36 7.40 -1.42
N GLU A 21 3.02 8.20 -0.58
CA GLU A 21 4.47 8.13 -0.39
C GLU A 21 4.89 6.78 0.19
N ALA A 22 4.20 6.33 1.25
CA ALA A 22 4.41 5.03 1.83
C ALA A 22 3.09 4.39 2.27
N ILE A 23 3.00 3.07 2.07
CA ILE A 23 1.87 2.27 2.52
C ILE A 23 2.37 1.01 3.20
N LEU A 24 1.66 0.55 4.22
CA LEU A 24 1.89 -0.74 4.86
C LEU A 24 0.69 -1.63 4.57
N ILE A 25 0.94 -2.73 3.85
CA ILE A 25 -0.08 -3.73 3.54
C ILE A 25 -0.27 -4.65 4.74
N SER A 26 -1.52 -4.77 5.21
CA SER A 26 -1.92 -5.69 6.27
C SER A 26 -3.08 -6.57 5.81
N GLU A 27 -3.40 -7.62 6.56
CA GLU A 27 -4.55 -8.48 6.29
C GLU A 27 -5.89 -7.74 6.34
N LYS A 28 -5.97 -6.68 7.17
CA LYS A 28 -7.19 -5.87 7.39
C LYS A 28 -7.38 -4.79 6.33
N GLY A 29 -6.32 -4.40 5.63
CA GLY A 29 -6.32 -3.25 4.72
C GLY A 29 -4.94 -2.62 4.61
N ILE A 30 -4.92 -1.35 4.22
CA ILE A 30 -3.68 -0.61 3.97
C ILE A 30 -3.58 0.55 4.95
N TYR A 31 -2.48 0.60 5.68
CA TYR A 31 -2.11 1.77 6.45
C TYR A 31 -1.32 2.73 5.56
N ILE A 32 -1.70 4.00 5.55
CA ILE A 32 -1.04 5.05 4.81
C ILE A 32 -0.15 5.82 5.77
N GLY A 33 1.07 6.11 5.35
CA GLY A 33 2.01 6.85 6.16
C GLY A 33 3.12 7.48 5.35
N VAL A 34 4.12 7.96 6.07
CA VAL A 34 5.37 8.47 5.53
C VAL A 34 6.54 7.73 6.16
N ILE A 35 7.66 7.64 5.46
CA ILE A 35 8.88 7.01 6.01
C ILE A 35 9.86 8.11 6.38
N ASN A 36 9.86 8.46 7.66
CA ASN A 36 10.79 9.44 8.20
C ASN A 36 12.11 8.77 8.60
N LYS A 37 13.23 9.37 8.17
CA LYS A 37 14.54 9.01 8.72
C LYS A 37 14.69 9.69 10.08
N SER A 38 14.76 8.89 11.14
CA SER A 38 15.13 9.42 12.45
C SER A 38 16.61 9.82 12.45
N TYR A 39 17.00 10.75 13.32
CA TYR A 39 18.39 11.19 13.52
C TYR A 39 19.37 10.03 13.81
N ASP A 40 18.85 8.91 14.32
CA ASP A 40 19.58 7.67 14.59
C ASP A 40 19.81 6.78 13.34
N GLY A 41 19.42 7.24 12.15
CA GLY A 41 19.54 6.50 10.89
C GLY A 41 18.46 5.41 10.68
N LYS A 42 17.58 5.19 11.66
CA LYS A 42 16.47 4.24 11.57
C LYS A 42 15.31 4.84 10.77
N LYS A 43 14.82 4.10 9.78
CA LYS A 43 13.57 4.41 9.05
C LYS A 43 12.39 4.05 9.95
N LYS A 44 11.50 4.99 10.21
CA LYS A 44 10.25 4.75 10.94
C LYS A 44 9.08 5.05 10.02
N PHE A 45 8.14 4.12 9.94
CA PHE A 45 6.85 4.36 9.28
C PHE A 45 5.94 5.10 10.25
N GLU A 46 5.47 6.28 9.85
CA GLU A 46 4.51 7.07 10.63
C GLU A 46 3.16 7.02 9.95
N GLU A 47 2.24 6.29 10.57
CA GLU A 47 0.87 6.12 10.11
C GLU A 47 0.06 7.41 10.29
N HIS A 48 -0.71 7.77 9.27
CA HIS A 48 -1.62 8.91 9.29
C HIS A 48 -3.06 8.54 8.95
N SER A 49 -3.28 7.46 8.21
CA SER A 49 -4.61 7.03 7.78
C SER A 49 -4.66 5.53 7.51
N PHE A 50 -5.87 5.00 7.40
CA PHE A 50 -6.11 3.59 7.12
C PHE A 50 -7.25 3.43 6.10
N ILE A 51 -7.01 2.59 5.09
CA ILE A 51 -8.01 2.18 4.11
C ILE A 51 -8.37 0.71 4.37
N PRO A 52 -9.63 0.41 4.73
CA PRO A 52 -10.11 -0.96 4.88
C PRO A 52 -9.99 -1.78 3.59
N LYS A 53 -9.67 -3.07 3.73
CA LYS A 53 -9.53 -4.02 2.61
C LYS A 53 -10.73 -4.03 1.67
N ASP A 54 -11.93 -3.88 2.21
CA ASP A 54 -13.19 -3.85 1.47
C ASP A 54 -13.42 -2.56 0.67
N GLN A 55 -12.51 -1.59 0.72
CA GLN A 55 -12.58 -0.39 -0.13
C GLN A 55 -11.56 -0.42 -1.26
N ILE A 56 -10.59 -1.34 -1.19
CA ILE A 56 -9.46 -1.41 -2.13
C ILE A 56 -9.84 -2.31 -3.30
N GLU A 57 -9.55 -1.84 -4.50
CA GLU A 57 -9.68 -2.61 -5.74
C GLU A 57 -8.32 -3.13 -6.19
N LYS A 58 -7.30 -2.26 -6.17
CA LYS A 58 -5.96 -2.57 -6.70
C LYS A 58 -4.89 -1.70 -6.04
N ILE A 59 -3.68 -2.24 -5.87
CA ILE A 59 -2.48 -1.49 -5.49
C ILE A 59 -1.48 -1.60 -6.64
N SER A 60 -0.92 -0.49 -7.09
CA SER A 60 0.15 -0.44 -8.08
C SER A 60 1.39 0.22 -7.48
N PHE A 61 2.56 -0.41 -7.57
CA PHE A 61 3.81 0.12 -7.02
C PHE A 61 4.99 -0.27 -7.91
N LEU A 62 6.12 0.43 -7.77
CA LEU A 62 7.36 0.04 -8.42
C LEU A 62 8.14 -0.88 -7.49
N ASN A 63 8.58 -2.04 -7.97
CA ASN A 63 9.51 -2.89 -7.23
C ASN A 63 10.95 -2.33 -7.28
N ASP A 64 11.88 -2.97 -6.57
CA ASP A 64 13.29 -2.57 -6.55
C ASP A 64 13.98 -2.61 -7.93
N GLU A 65 13.42 -3.33 -8.91
CA GLU A 65 13.90 -3.35 -10.30
C GLU A 65 13.32 -2.20 -11.16
N GLY A 66 12.49 -1.34 -10.57
CA GLY A 66 11.79 -0.26 -11.28
C GLY A 66 10.65 -0.75 -12.17
N LYS A 67 10.21 -2.01 -12.03
CA LYS A 67 9.06 -2.56 -12.75
C LYS A 67 7.79 -2.30 -11.97
N GLN A 68 6.74 -1.92 -12.68
CA GLN A 68 5.41 -1.80 -12.10
C GLN A 68 4.89 -3.19 -11.70
N GLN A 69 4.54 -3.34 -10.43
CA GLN A 69 3.81 -4.47 -9.89
C GLN A 69 2.42 -4.03 -9.44
N ASP A 70 1.48 -4.94 -9.62
CA ASP A 70 0.07 -4.73 -9.37
C ASP A 70 -0.45 -5.84 -8.44
N ILE A 71 -1.19 -5.46 -7.40
CA ILE A 71 -1.87 -6.37 -6.48
C ILE A 71 -3.37 -6.10 -6.58
N ASP A 72 -4.10 -7.01 -7.22
CA ASP A 72 -5.56 -6.95 -7.30
C ASP A 72 -6.19 -7.47 -6.00
N TYR A 73 -7.07 -6.67 -5.41
CA TYR A 73 -7.72 -6.95 -4.12
C TYR A 73 -9.11 -7.58 -4.25
N PHE A 74 -9.36 -8.22 -5.40
CA PHE A 74 -10.63 -8.81 -5.84
C PHE A 74 -11.49 -9.36 -4.68
N ILE A 75 -12.68 -8.78 -4.47
CA ILE A 75 -13.69 -9.37 -3.59
C ILE A 75 -14.30 -10.56 -4.31
N GLY A 76 -14.14 -11.75 -3.74
CA GLY A 76 -15.01 -12.89 -4.04
C GLY A 76 -14.73 -13.57 -5.38
N GLY A 77 -13.87 -14.58 -5.34
CA GLY A 77 -13.78 -15.58 -6.41
C GLY A 77 -12.58 -16.50 -6.22
N ARG A 78 -12.80 -17.60 -5.48
CA ARG A 78 -11.90 -18.76 -5.37
C ARG A 78 -11.04 -19.02 -6.61
N ASN A 79 -9.78 -19.35 -6.38
CA ASN A 79 -9.06 -20.42 -7.09
C ASN A 79 -7.92 -20.87 -6.16
N LYS A 80 -7.81 -22.11 -5.71
CA LYS A 80 -8.59 -23.34 -5.83
C LYS A 80 -8.11 -24.24 -4.69
#